data_AF-X1JHZ7-F1
#
_entry.id   AF-X1JHZ7-F1
#
_cell.length_a   1.000
_cell.length_b   1.000
_cell.length_c   1.000
_cell.angle_alpha   90.00
_cell.angle_beta   90.00
_cell.angle_gamma   90.00
#
_symmetry.space_group_name_H-M   'P 1'
#
loop_
_entity.id
_entity.type
_entity.pdbx_description
1 polymer ?
#
loop_
_entity_poly.entity_id
_entity_poly.type
_entity_poly.pdbx_seq_one_letter_code
_entity_poly.pdbx_strand_id
1 'polypeptide(L)'
;MFIIDTAIWFSMSRITGTLEILDHSWTWKSDKKLTVSDLAFIDKVNPSFAIAFKRHIVGADMCEKHVSDQAKFIKCLNAVNQV
;
A
#
# COMPACT_ATOMS: atom_id res chain seq x y z
N MET A 1 -29.93 -18.02 -30.52
CA MET A 1 -28.82 -17.04 -30.47
C MET A 1 -28.91 -16.32 -29.14
N PHE A 2 -28.07 -16.69 -28.18
CA PHE A 2 -27.91 -15.96 -26.92
C PHE A 2 -26.45 -15.53 -26.86
N ILE A 3 -26.21 -14.24 -27.08
CA ILE A 3 -24.94 -13.60 -26.76
C ILE A 3 -25.09 -13.19 -25.31
N ILE A 4 -24.40 -13.89 -24.41
CA ILE A 4 -24.30 -13.45 -23.02
C ILE A 4 -23.15 -12.46 -22.97
N ASP A 5 -23.56 -11.27 -22.56
CA ASP A 5 -22.82 -10.04 -22.50
C ASP A 5 -21.60 -10.10 -21.57
N THR A 6 -20.58 -9.33 -21.97
CA THR A 6 -19.50 -8.75 -21.16
C THR A 6 -18.88 -9.62 -20.05
N ALA A 7 -17.68 -10.11 -20.34
CA ALA A 7 -16.68 -10.38 -19.31
C ALA A 7 -16.50 -9.12 -18.45
N ILE A 8 -17.14 -9.08 -17.29
CA ILE A 8 -16.88 -8.08 -16.26
C ILE A 8 -15.50 -8.42 -15.70
N TRP A 9 -14.47 -7.84 -16.31
CA TRP A 9 -13.14 -7.81 -15.72
C TRP A 9 -13.20 -6.90 -14.50
N PHE A 10 -13.59 -7.45 -13.34
CA PHE A 10 -13.19 -6.84 -12.08
C PHE A 10 -11.66 -6.83 -12.10
N SER A 11 -11.08 -5.67 -12.39
CA SER A 11 -9.66 -5.43 -12.16
C SER A 11 -9.41 -5.68 -10.68
N MET A 12 -8.96 -6.89 -10.34
CA MET A 12 -8.53 -7.20 -8.99
C MET A 12 -7.30 -6.35 -8.73
N SER A 13 -7.44 -5.29 -7.92
CA SER A 13 -6.31 -4.52 -7.42
C SER A 13 -5.38 -5.47 -6.67
N ARG A 14 -4.31 -5.87 -7.35
CA ARG A 14 -3.28 -6.76 -6.81
C ARG A 14 -2.04 -5.92 -6.50
N ILE A 15 -1.63 -5.99 -5.25
CA ILE A 15 -0.41 -5.37 -4.74
C ILE A 15 0.49 -6.53 -4.29
N THR A 16 1.66 -6.65 -4.88
CA THR A 16 2.66 -7.67 -4.55
C THR A 16 3.98 -7.01 -4.18
N GLY A 17 4.81 -7.73 -3.44
CA GLY A 17 6.07 -7.25 -2.94
C GLY A 17 6.82 -8.33 -2.17
N THR A 18 8.06 -7.99 -1.81
CA THR A 18 8.94 -8.83 -1.00
C THR A 18 8.89 -8.37 0.46
N LEU A 19 8.72 -9.32 1.37
CA LEU A 19 8.88 -9.12 2.80
C LEU A 19 10.30 -9.50 3.20
N GLU A 20 11.05 -8.56 3.75
CA GLU A 20 12.35 -8.80 4.36
C GLU A 20 12.18 -8.81 5.89
N ILE A 21 12.66 -9.87 6.55
CA ILE A 21 12.61 -10.04 8.00
C ILE A 21 14.03 -9.93 8.54
N LEU A 22 14.21 -9.03 9.50
CA LEU A 22 15.47 -8.73 10.18
C LEU A 22 15.32 -9.09 11.67
N ASP A 23 16.43 -9.16 12.42
CA ASP A 23 16.44 -9.64 13.81
C ASP A 23 15.40 -8.97 14.73
N HIS A 24 15.07 -7.68 14.49
CA HIS A 24 14.11 -6.91 15.30
C HIS A 24 13.13 -6.07 14.48
N SER A 25 13.04 -6.30 13.18
CA SER A 25 12.16 -5.53 12.31
C SER A 25 11.78 -6.30 11.05
N TRP A 26 10.86 -5.75 10.28
CA TRP A 26 10.61 -6.21 8.93
C TRP A 26 10.42 -5.00 8.03
N THR A 27 10.69 -5.15 6.74
CA THR A 27 10.34 -4.15 5.75
C THR A 27 9.66 -4.84 4.58
N TRP A 28 8.76 -4.12 3.94
CA TRP A 28 8.05 -4.60 2.77
C TRP A 28 8.34 -3.68 1.60
N LYS A 29 8.84 -4.27 0.52
CA LYS A 29 9.17 -3.59 -0.72
C LYS A 29 8.19 -4.03 -1.78
N SER A 30 7.43 -3.09 -2.35
CA SER A 30 6.52 -3.39 -3.45
C SER A 30 7.27 -3.76 -4.73
N ASP A 31 6.70 -4.68 -5.52
CA ASP A 31 7.28 -5.08 -6.82
C ASP A 31 7.16 -3.98 -7.87
N LYS A 32 6.16 -3.10 -7.69
CA LYS A 32 5.90 -1.91 -8.50
C LYS A 32 5.84 -0.68 -7.60
N LYS A 33 6.06 0.50 -8.15
CA LYS A 33 5.76 1.75 -7.44
C LYS A 33 4.27 1.76 -7.07
N LEU A 34 3.96 1.99 -5.80
CA LEU A 34 2.56 2.09 -5.35
C LEU A 34 1.95 3.38 -5.90
N THR A 35 0.64 3.50 -5.82
CA THR A 35 -0.10 4.72 -6.11
C THR A 35 -0.91 5.13 -4.90
N VAL A 36 -1.40 6.37 -4.87
CA VAL A 36 -2.32 6.83 -3.82
C VAL A 36 -3.57 5.93 -3.76
N SER A 37 -4.03 5.43 -4.92
CA SER A 37 -5.12 4.46 -4.98
C SER A 37 -4.77 3.11 -4.38
N ASP A 38 -3.53 2.63 -4.49
CA ASP A 38 -3.10 1.38 -3.85
C ASP A 38 -3.10 1.52 -2.31
N LEU A 39 -2.64 2.67 -1.79
CA LEU A 39 -2.71 2.97 -0.36
C LEU A 39 -4.15 3.05 0.14
N ALA A 40 -5.04 3.71 -0.62
CA ALA A 40 -6.47 3.77 -0.30
C ALA A 40 -7.12 2.38 -0.36
N PHE A 41 -6.67 1.51 -1.27
CA PHE A 41 -7.13 0.12 -1.33
C PHE A 41 -6.70 -0.69 -0.10
N ILE A 42 -5.46 -0.53 0.37
CA ILE A 42 -4.99 -1.15 1.63
C ILE A 42 -5.84 -0.68 2.82
N ASP A 43 -6.11 0.62 2.91
CA ASP A 43 -6.98 1.20 3.96
C ASP A 43 -8.40 0.61 3.92
N LYS A 44 -8.95 0.39 2.72
CA LYS A 44 -10.28 -0.18 2.53
C LYS A 44 -10.34 -1.67 2.89
N VAL A 45 -9.34 -2.45 2.49
CA VAL A 45 -9.33 -3.92 2.66
C VAL A 45 -8.98 -4.32 4.09
N ASN A 46 -8.10 -3.59 4.76
CA ASN A 46 -7.67 -3.91 6.11
C ASN A 46 -7.50 -2.64 6.98
N PRO A 47 -8.58 -1.94 7.33
CA PRO A 47 -8.51 -0.67 8.04
C PRO A 47 -7.80 -0.78 9.39
N SER A 48 -7.93 -1.91 10.09
CA SER A 48 -7.33 -2.13 11.41
C SER A 48 -5.81 -2.22 11.37
N PHE A 49 -5.23 -2.78 10.30
CA PHE A 49 -3.79 -3.01 10.20
C PHE A 49 -3.10 -2.21 9.08
N ALA A 50 -3.86 -1.42 8.31
CA ALA A 50 -3.32 -0.64 7.19
C ALA A 50 -2.21 0.32 7.62
N ILE A 51 -2.34 0.97 8.79
CA ILE A 51 -1.29 1.85 9.29
C ILE A 51 -0.02 1.08 9.67
N ALA A 52 -0.18 -0.10 10.30
CA ALA A 52 0.96 -0.96 10.64
C ALA A 52 1.67 -1.42 9.36
N PHE A 53 0.92 -1.86 8.35
CA PHE A 53 1.50 -2.22 7.05
C PHE A 53 2.24 -1.04 6.41
N LYS A 54 1.61 0.14 6.33
CA LYS A 54 2.20 1.33 5.71
C LYS A 54 3.47 1.82 6.43
N ARG A 55 3.61 1.60 7.74
CA ARG A 55 4.83 1.91 8.51
C ARG A 55 6.03 1.03 8.14
N HIS A 56 5.80 -0.13 7.54
CA HIS A 56 6.87 -1.06 7.16
C HIS A 56 7.14 -1.04 5.65
N ILE A 57 6.45 -0.19 4.87
CA ILE A 57 6.84 0.09 3.48
C ILE A 57 8.25 0.68 3.49
N VAL A 58 9.13 0.21 2.61
CA VAL A 58 10.51 0.75 2.53
C VAL A 58 10.48 2.27 2.37
N GLY A 59 11.24 2.99 3.20
CA GLY A 59 11.28 4.46 3.22
C GLY A 59 10.19 5.13 4.09
N ALA A 60 9.29 4.36 4.70
CA ALA A 60 8.26 4.90 5.60
C ALA A 60 8.83 5.44 6.93
N ASP A 61 10.03 5.03 7.30
CA ASP A 61 10.80 5.55 8.43
C ASP A 61 11.02 7.07 8.33
N MET A 62 11.26 7.59 7.12
CA MET A 62 11.37 9.03 6.86
C MET A 62 10.07 9.81 7.15
N CYS A 63 8.94 9.10 7.24
CA CYS A 63 7.61 9.66 7.46
C CYS A 63 7.09 9.47 8.89
N GLU A 64 7.89 8.90 9.80
CA GLU A 64 7.44 8.56 11.15
C GLU A 64 6.87 9.74 11.95
N LYS A 65 7.42 10.95 11.75
CA LYS A 65 6.91 12.20 12.36
C LYS A 65 5.45 12.53 12.00
N HIS A 66 4.88 11.86 11.01
CA HIS A 66 3.52 12.05 10.54
C HIS A 66 2.58 10.90 10.91
N VAL A 67 3.04 9.86 11.63
CA VAL A 67 2.25 8.65 11.91
C VAL A 67 0.91 8.91 12.62
N SER A 68 0.82 10.00 13.39
CA SER A 68 -0.40 10.44 14.08
C SER A 68 -1.40 11.19 13.19
N ASP A 69 -1.00 11.58 11.99
CA ASP A 69 -1.82 12.30 11.01
C ASP A 69 -1.77 11.54 9.67
N GLN A 70 -2.78 10.71 9.43
CA GLN A 70 -2.85 9.84 8.27
C GLN A 70 -2.69 10.60 6.94
N ALA A 71 -3.24 11.82 6.83
CA ALA A 71 -3.15 12.61 5.61
C ALA A 71 -1.71 13.09 5.37
N LYS A 72 -1.02 13.58 6.41
CA LYS A 72 0.39 13.97 6.32
C LYS A 72 1.30 12.77 6.07
N PHE A 73 0.98 11.62 6.66
CA PHE A 73 1.73 10.38 6.48
C PHE A 73 1.68 9.91 5.02
N ILE A 74 0.49 9.81 4.44
CA ILE A 74 0.30 9.44 3.02
C ILE A 74 1.01 10.44 2.11
N LYS A 75 0.88 11.75 2.38
CA LYS A 75 1.57 12.79 1.59
C LYS A 75 3.09 12.61 1.64
N CYS A 76 3.65 12.26 2.79
CA CYS A 76 5.07 12.00 2.93
C CYS A 76 5.49 10.73 2.17
N LEU A 77 4.72 9.63 2.27
CA LEU A 77 5.00 8.39 1.55
C LEU A 77 5.07 8.59 0.02
N ASN A 78 4.19 9.43 -0.54
CA ASN A 78 4.24 9.85 -1.94
C ASN A 78 5.53 10.63 -2.29
N ALA A 79 6.01 11.48 -1.36
CA ALA A 79 7.17 12.32 -1.59
C ALA A 79 8.50 11.54 -1.52
N VAL A 80 8.58 10.51 -0.66
CA VAL A 80 9.78 9.68 -0.49
C VAL A 80 9.90 8.54 -1.51
N ASN A 81 9.05 8.56 -2.53
CA ASN A 81 9.22 7.82 -3.77
C ASN A 81 9.07 6.29 -3.65
N GLN A 82 8.07 5.84 -2.88
CA GLN A 82 7.49 4.49 -3.01
C GLN A 82 6.02 4.49 -3.42
N VAL A 83 5.41 5.69 -3.56
CA VAL A 83 4.03 5.94 -4.01
C VAL A 83 4.00 7.11 -5.00
#